data_AF-E7N3F9-F1
#
_entry.id   AF-E7N3F9-F1
#
_cell.length_a   1.000
_cell.length_b   1.000
_cell.length_c   1.000
_cell.angle_alpha   90.00
_cell.angle_beta   90.00
_cell.angle_gamma   90.00
#
_symmetry.space_group_name_H-M   'P 1'
#
loop_
_entity.id
_entity.type
_entity.pdbx_description
1 polymer ?
#
loop_
_entity_poly.entity_id
_entity_poly.type
_entity_poly.pdbx_seq_one_letter_code
_entity_poly.pdbx_strand_id
1 'polypeptide(L)' 'EEGRTYRSLTAEYEVSKANISKWCKEFSEECQQNASKNLTAQNDLELMKENRRLREELADARKENLFLKKAAAFFAKGID' A
#
# COMPACT_ATOMS: atom_id res chain seq x y z
N GLU A 1 -12.21 0.90 -4.97
CA GLU A 1 -12.60 1.60 -6.20
C GLU A 1 -13.22 0.60 -7.15
N GLU A 2 -14.41 0.90 -7.67
CA GLU A 2 -15.00 0.12 -8.77
C GLU A 2 -14.10 0.28 -10.00
N GLY A 3 -13.35 -0.78 -10.32
CA GLY A 3 -12.33 -0.74 -11.35
C GLY A 3 -12.94 -0.65 -12.75
N ARG A 4 -13.04 0.55 -13.30
CA ARG A 4 -13.32 0.72 -14.73
C ARG A 4 -12.12 0.23 -15.54
N THR A 5 -12.39 -0.43 -16.66
CA THR A 5 -11.33 -0.96 -17.53
C THR A 5 -10.98 0.04 -18.63
N TYR A 6 -9.76 -0.04 -19.18
CA TYR A 6 -9.42 0.72 -20.38
C TYR A 6 -10.43 0.51 -21.51
N ARG A 7 -10.96 -0.72 -21.67
CA ARG A 7 -11.91 -1.06 -22.72
C ARG A 7 -13.24 -0.30 -22.59
N SER A 8 -13.78 -0.22 -21.37
CA SER A 8 -15.01 0.55 -21.13
C SER A 8 -14.78 2.03 -21.38
N LEU A 9 -13.63 2.56 -20.96
CA LEU A 9 -13.28 3.97 -21.14
C LEU A 9 -13.06 4.34 -22.61
N THR A 10 -12.39 3.48 -23.39
CA THR A 10 -12.21 3.73 -24.83
C THR A 10 -13.53 3.72 -25.59
N ALA A 11 -14.50 2.91 -25.16
CA ALA A 11 -15.81 2.82 -25.79
C ALA A 11 -16.73 3.99 -25.42
N GLU A 12 -16.67 4.46 -24.17
CA GLU A 12 -17.48 5.57 -23.66
C GLU A 12 -17.01 6.93 -24.21
N TYR A 13 -15.69 7.15 -24.19
CA TYR A 13 -15.11 8.44 -24.54
C TYR A 13 -14.56 8.49 -25.97
N GLU A 14 -14.65 7.39 -26.72
CA GLU A 14 -14.17 7.26 -28.11
C GLU A 14 -12.69 7.66 -28.30
N VAL A 15 -11.90 7.51 -27.24
CA VAL A 15 -10.46 7.81 -27.24
C VAL A 15 -9.63 6.53 -27.31
N SER A 16 -8.41 6.65 -27.82
CA SER A 16 -7.48 5.53 -27.86
C SER A 16 -7.00 5.14 -26.46
N LYS A 17 -6.69 3.85 -26.27
CA LYS A 17 -6.05 3.35 -25.03
C LYS A 17 -4.75 4.12 -24.72
N ALA A 18 -4.00 4.51 -25.75
CA ALA A 18 -2.77 5.28 -25.60
C ALA A 18 -3.02 6.66 -24.98
N ASN A 19 -4.09 7.36 -25.39
CA ASN A 19 -4.47 8.65 -24.82
C ASN A 19 -4.89 8.50 -23.36
N ILE A 20 -5.71 7.49 -23.03
CA ILE A 20 -6.11 7.22 -21.64
C ILE A 20 -4.87 6.91 -20.79
N SER A 21 -3.97 6.05 -21.28
CA SER A 21 -2.73 5.72 -20.58
C SER A 21 -1.84 6.95 -20.38
N LYS A 22 -1.79 7.85 -21.36
CA LYS A 22 -1.04 9.11 -21.27
C LYS A 22 -1.64 10.01 -20.18
N TRP A 23 -2.95 10.22 -20.18
CA TRP A 23 -3.62 11.03 -19.14
C TRP A 23 -3.48 10.43 -17.74
N CYS A 24 -3.62 9.10 -17.59
CA CYS A 24 -3.39 8.45 -16.32
C CYS A 24 -1.97 8.69 -15.81
N LYS A 25 -0.97 8.65 -16.71
CA LYS A 25 0.42 8.93 -16.37
C LYS A 25 0.62 10.39 -15.98
N GLU A 26 0.16 11.32 -16.81
CA GLU A 26 0.26 12.77 -16.56
C GLU A 26 -0.42 13.15 -15.23
N PHE A 27 -1.61 12.63 -14.97
CA PHE A 27 -2.33 12.85 -13.73
C PHE A 27 -1.57 12.29 -12.51
N SER A 28 -1.03 11.08 -12.62
CA SER A 28 -0.24 10.47 -11.53
C SER A 28 1.03 11.28 -11.22
N GLU A 29 1.72 11.74 -12.26
CA GLU A 29 2.92 12.58 -12.12
C GLU A 29 2.58 13.95 -11.51
N GLU A 30 1.47 14.56 -11.94
CA GLU A 30 0.96 15.81 -11.36
C GLU A 30 0.62 15.63 -9.88
N CYS A 31 -0.10 14.58 -9.51
CA CYS A 31 -0.41 14.26 -8.12
C CYS A 31 0.86 14.13 -7.27
N GLN A 32 1.89 13.44 -7.79
CA GLN A 32 3.15 13.24 -7.07
C GLN A 32 3.92 14.55 -6.90
N GLN A 33 3.94 15.40 -7.92
CA GLN A 33 4.58 16.72 -7.84
C GLN A 33 3.82 17.67 -6.92
N ASN A 34 2.49 17.66 -6.96
CA ASN A 34 1.65 18.45 -6.07
C ASN A 34 1.79 18.01 -4.61
N ALA A 35 1.86 16.69 -4.37
CA ALA A 35 2.16 16.15 -3.05
C ALA A 35 3.54 16.61 -2.55
N SER A 36 4.53 16.72 -3.44
CA SER A 36 5.87 17.18 -3.08
C SER A 36 5.96 18.70 -2.84
N LYS A 37 5.10 19.50 -3.49
CA LYS A 37 5.05 20.97 -3.33
C LYS A 37 4.23 21.40 -2.11
N ASN A 38 3.23 20.60 -1.74
CA ASN A 38 2.39 20.86 -0.58
C ASN A 38 3.00 20.14 0.63
N LEU A 39 3.64 20.90 1.54
CA LEU A 39 4.25 20.40 2.77
C LEU A 39 3.31 19.48 3.59
N THR A 40 2.00 19.71 3.54
CA THR A 40 0.99 18.88 4.22
C THR A 40 0.74 17.56 3.48
N ALA A 41 0.74 17.55 2.15
CA ALA A 41 0.56 16.34 1.36
C ALA A 41 1.83 15.48 1.25
N GLN A 42 3.01 16.10 1.33
CA GLN A 42 4.29 15.39 1.43
C GLN A 42 4.34 14.56 2.72
N ASN A 43 3.79 15.11 3.81
CA ASN A 43 3.62 14.43 5.07
C ASN A 43 2.69 13.20 4.93
N ASP A 44 1.56 13.33 4.23
CA ASP A 44 0.61 12.22 4.08
C ASP A 44 1.17 11.02 3.30
N LEU A 45 1.89 11.26 2.20
CA LEU A 45 2.48 10.17 1.41
C LEU A 45 3.56 9.42 2.21
N GLU A 46 4.45 10.14 2.88
CA GLU A 46 5.49 9.54 3.72
C GLU A 46 4.88 8.84 4.94
N LEU A 47 3.85 9.42 5.56
CA LEU A 47 3.09 8.77 6.63
C LEU A 47 2.42 7.47 6.17
N MET A 48 1.86 7.43 4.96
CA MET A 48 1.26 6.21 4.42
C MET A 48 2.31 5.11 4.19
N LYS A 49 3.47 5.46 3.64
CA LYS A 49 4.59 4.51 3.46
C LYS A 49 5.07 3.97 4.81
N GLU A 50 5.26 4.87 5.77
CA GLU A 50 5.72 4.49 7.10
C GLU A 50 4.67 3.68 7.86
N ASN A 51 3.39 4.03 7.75
CA ASN A 51 2.31 3.24 8.34
C ASN A 51 2.27 1.82 7.78
N ARG A 52 2.53 1.66 6.48
CA ARG A 52 2.64 0.35 5.85
C ARG A 52 3.83 -0.43 6.40
N ARG A 53 5.03 0.18 6.46
CA ARG A 53 6.23 -0.44 7.03
C ARG A 53 5.99 -0.92 8.47
N LEU A 54 5.42 -0.04 9.31
CA LEU A 54 5.11 -0.35 10.71
C LEU A 54 4.09 -1.49 10.85
N ARG A 55 3.11 -1.60 9.94
CA ARG A 55 2.15 -2.73 9.94
C ARG A 55 2.82 -4.05 9.59
N GLU A 56 3.75 -4.04 8.64
CA GLU A 56 4.54 -5.22 8.25
C GLU A 56 5.42 -5.68 9.43
N GLU A 57 6.17 -4.76 10.05
CA GLU A 57 7.00 -5.05 11.23
C GLU A 57 6.17 -5.54 12.44
N LEU A 58 5.00 -4.93 12.67
CA LEU A 58 4.10 -5.36 13.74
C LEU A 58 3.57 -6.78 13.50
N ALA A 59 3.31 -7.16 12.25
CA ALA A 59 2.86 -8.50 11.90
C ALA A 59 3.97 -9.53 12.15
N ASP A 60 5.20 -9.23 11.76
CA ASP A 60 6.36 -10.09 11.98
C ASP A 60 6.66 -10.27 13.47
N ALA A 61 6.70 -9.18 14.23
CA ALA A 61 6.90 -9.22 15.69
C ALA A 61 5.81 -10.04 16.40
N ARG A 62 4.55 -9.93 15.96
CA ARG A 62 3.45 -10.75 16.51
C ARG A 62 3.64 -12.24 16.21
N LYS A 63 4.12 -12.58 15.02
CA LYS A 63 4.39 -13.96 14.61
C LYS A 63 5.53 -14.56 15.44
N GLU A 64 6.62 -13.82 15.62
CA GLU A 64 7.74 -14.22 16.48
C GLU A 64 7.31 -14.38 17.94
N ASN A 65 6.53 -13.43 18.47
CA ASN A 65 6.03 -13.52 19.84
C ASN A 65 5.14 -14.74 20.06
N LEU A 66 4.30 -15.07 19.08
CA LEU A 66 3.47 -16.28 19.12
C LEU A 66 4.32 -17.55 19.09
N PHE A 67 5.38 -17.58 18.28
CA PHE A 67 6.32 -18.70 18.22
C PHE A 67 7.02 -18.91 19.56
N LEU A 68 7.57 -17.84 20.14
CA LEU A 68 8.25 -17.90 21.44
C LEU A 68 7.32 -18.33 22.57
N LYS A 69 6.08 -17.82 22.60
CA LYS A 69 5.07 -18.26 23.57
C LYS A 69 4.76 -19.75 23.46
N LYS A 70 4.64 -20.26 22.23
CA LYS A 70 4.45 -21.70 22.00
C LYS A 70 5.65 -22.53 22.46
N ALA A 71 6.87 -22.07 22.17
CA ALA A 71 8.09 -22.73 22.62
C ALA A 71 8.18 -22.75 24.16
N ALA A 72 7.96 -21.61 24.81
CA ALA A 72 7.95 -21.52 26.27
C ALA A 72 6.91 -22.45 26.92
N ALA A 73 5.69 -22.51 26.37
CA ALA A 73 4.65 -23.42 26.85
C ALA A 73 5.02 -24.90 26.63
N PHE A 74 5.71 -25.24 25.54
CA PHE A 74 6.22 -26.58 25.29
C PHE A 74 7.27 -26.99 26.33
N PHE A 75 8.26 -26.12 26.57
CA PHE A 75 9.31 -26.40 27.55
C PHE A 75 8.78 -26.45 29.00
N ALA A 76 7.84 -25.59 29.36
CA ALA A 76 7.22 -25.61 30.68
C ALA A 76 6.46 -26.91 30.99
N LYS A 77 5.96 -27.63 29.97
CA LYS A 77 5.29 -28.94 30.13
C LYS A 77 6.25 -30.11 30.35
N GLY A 78 7.55 -29.94 30.12
CA GLY A 78 8.57 -30.98 30.29
C GLY A 78 9.36 -30.89 31.59
N ILE A 79 8.94 -30.04 32.53
CA ILE A 79 9.53 -29.89 33.88
C ILE A 79 8.62 -30.59 34.92
N ASP A 80 8.13 -31.78 34.57
CA ASP A 80 7.52 -32.75 35.50
C ASP A 80 8.25 -34.09 35.32
#